data_AF-G4ZTL9-F1
#
_entry.id   AF-G4ZTL9-F1
#
_cell.length_a   1.000
_cell.length_b   1.000
_cell.length_c   1.000
_cell.angle_alpha   90.00
_cell.angle_beta   90.00
_cell.angle_gamma   90.00
#
_symmetry.space_group_name_H-M   'P 1'
#
loop_
_entity.id
_entity.type
_entity.pdbx_description
1 polymer ?
#
loop_
_entity_poly.entity_id
_entity_poly.type
_entity_poly.pdbx_seq_one_letter_code
_entity_poly.pdbx_strand_id
1 'polypeptide(L)' 'LPYEELHAGDTIEYFSRAFVCGDVRGHRVAVVHRIDTTDDEFPPRVDTAEPLP' A
#
# COMPACT_ATOMS: atom_id res chain seq x y z
N LEU A 1 3.76 -3.87 -19.18
CA LEU A 1 2.53 -4.26 -18.46
C LEU A 1 1.53 -3.13 -18.67
N PRO A 2 0.22 -3.42 -18.80
CA PRO A 2 -0.78 -2.35 -18.85
C PRO A 2 -0.69 -1.50 -17.58
N TYR A 3 -0.97 -0.22 -17.70
CA TYR A 3 -1.06 0.67 -16.55
C TYR A 3 -2.32 0.30 -15.76
N GLU A 4 -2.13 -0.21 -14.55
CA GLU A 4 -3.21 -0.41 -13.58
C GLU A 4 -3.35 0.88 -12.77
N GLU A 5 -4.48 1.55 -12.94
CA GLU A 5 -4.84 2.75 -12.18
C GLU A 5 -5.61 2.33 -10.94
N LEU A 6 -5.26 2.89 -9.79
CA LEU A 6 -5.94 2.61 -8.53
C LEU A 6 -7.09 3.60 -8.33
N HIS A 7 -8.21 3.09 -7.82
CA HIS A 7 -9.39 3.88 -7.49
C HIS A 7 -9.81 3.65 -6.04
N ALA A 8 -10.49 4.64 -5.46
CA ALA A 8 -11.07 4.50 -4.14
C ALA A 8 -12.07 3.33 -4.11
N GLY A 9 -11.93 2.44 -3.13
CA GLY A 9 -12.71 1.20 -3.01
C GLY A 9 -11.97 -0.03 -3.51
N ASP A 10 -10.90 0.12 -4.29
CA ASP A 10 -10.11 -1.02 -4.77
C ASP A 10 -9.44 -1.76 -3.61
N THR A 11 -9.41 -3.09 -3.70
CA THR A 11 -8.69 -3.94 -2.76
C THR A 11 -7.33 -4.29 -3.36
N ILE A 12 -6.26 -4.07 -2.60
CA ILE A 12 -4.90 -4.37 -3.01
C ILE A 12 -4.26 -5.37 -2.05
N GLU A 13 -3.40 -6.22 -2.61
CA GLU A 13 -2.56 -7.14 -1.86
C GLU A 13 -1.09 -6.72 -1.99
N TYR A 14 -0.36 -6.70 -0.88
CA TYR A 14 1.05 -6.34 -0.87
C TYR A 14 1.81 -7.05 0.25
N PHE A 15 3.15 -7.00 0.18
CA PHE A 15 4.02 -7.51 1.25
C PHE A 15 4.70 -6.34 1.99
N SER A 16 4.59 -6.32 3.32
CA SER A 16 5.28 -5.35 4.18
C SER A 16 6.80 -5.51 4.06
N ARG A 17 7.50 -4.37 3.95
CA ARG A 17 8.97 -4.32 3.87
C ARG A 17 9.66 -4.72 5.18
N ALA A 18 8.93 -4.84 6.28
CA ALA A 18 9.45 -5.35 7.55
C ALA A 18 9.84 -6.84 7.48
N PHE A 19 9.36 -7.55 6.45
CA PHE A 19 9.67 -8.95 6.22
C PHE A 19 10.44 -9.13 4.91
N VAL A 20 11.18 -10.23 4.79
CA VAL A 20 11.84 -10.61 3.54
C VAL A 20 10.78 -10.90 2.49
N CYS A 21 11.03 -10.51 1.23
CA CYS A 21 10.14 -10.78 0.11
C CYS A 21 9.74 -12.26 0.05
N GLY A 22 8.42 -12.54 0.07
CA GLY A 22 7.86 -13.89 0.08
C GLY A 22 7.57 -14.48 1.47
N ASP A 23 7.94 -13.81 2.56
CA ASP A 23 7.49 -14.21 3.91
C ASP A 23 6.00 -13.90 4.08
N VAL A 24 5.21 -14.94 4.32
CA VAL A 24 3.74 -14.87 4.46
C VAL A 24 3.29 -13.91 5.56
N ARG A 25 4.12 -13.65 6.59
CA ARG A 25 3.80 -12.68 7.65
C ARG A 25 3.79 -11.24 7.14
N GLY A 26 4.49 -10.99 6.03
CA GLY A 26 4.46 -9.72 5.34
C GLY A 26 3.20 -9.51 4.51
N HIS A 27 2.43 -10.57 4.19
CA HIS A 27 1.26 -10.45 3.32
C HIS A 27 0.15 -9.61 3.99
N ARG A 28 -0.32 -8.58 3.30
CA ARG A 28 -1.37 -7.66 3.74
C ARG A 28 -2.36 -7.41 2.62
N VAL A 29 -3.61 -7.19 3.03
CA VAL A 29 -4.72 -6.77 2.17
C VAL A 29 -5.20 -5.42 2.68
N ALA A 30 -5.35 -4.44 1.79
CA ALA A 30 -5.82 -3.09 2.13
C ALA A 30 -6.85 -2.60 1.12
N VAL A 31 -7.66 -1.62 1.55
CA VAL A 31 -8.62 -0.92 0.70
C VAL A 31 -8.11 0.47 0.41
N VAL A 32 -8.10 0.87 -0.85
CA VAL A 32 -7.73 2.22 -1.28
C VAL A 32 -8.84 3.18 -0.83
N HIS A 33 -8.53 4.11 0.07
CA HIS A 33 -9.52 5.10 0.52
C HIS A 33 -9.55 6.36 -0.35
N ARG A 34 -8.40 6.83 -0.81
CA ARG A 34 -8.24 8.01 -1.66
C ARG A 34 -6.90 7.93 -2.37
N ILE A 35 -6.88 8.33 -3.64
CA ILE A 35 -5.64 8.62 -4.38
C ILE A 35 -5.47 10.12 -4.40
N ASP A 36 -4.36 10.62 -3.86
CA ASP A 36 -3.96 12.00 -4.04
C ASP A 36 -2.99 12.06 -5.21
N THR A 37 -3.35 12.81 -6.26
CA THR A 37 -2.52 13.03 -7.44
C THR A 37 -1.64 14.27 -7.29
N THR A 38 -1.74 14.97 -6.17
CA THR A 38 -0.87 16.09 -5.82
C THR A 38 0.43 15.49 -5.32
N ASP A 39 1.36 15.26 -6.24
CA ASP A 39 2.71 14.82 -5.94
C ASP A 39 3.40 15.88 -5.08
N ASP A 40 3.52 15.63 -3.78
CA ASP A 40 4.59 16.15 -2.93
C ASP A 40 4.73 15.26 -1.67
N GLU A 41 5.59 14.25 -1.85
CA GLU A 41 6.62 13.80 -0.89
C GLU A 41 6.44 12.48 -0.12
N PHE A 42 5.26 11.87 0.00
CA PHE A 42 5.15 10.55 0.68
C PHE A 42 4.11 9.61 0.05
N PRO A 43 4.36 8.28 0.03
CA PRO A 43 3.41 7.28 -0.47
C PRO A 43 2.05 7.42 0.23
N PRO A 44 0.96 6.86 -0.33
CA PRO A 44 -0.35 6.89 0.30
C PRO A 44 -0.17 6.60 1.79
N ARG A 45 -0.72 7.47 2.64
CA ARG A 45 -0.77 7.24 4.08
C ARG A 45 -1.64 6.01 4.32
N VAL A 46 -1.03 4.85 4.14
CA VAL A 46 -1.57 3.59 4.58
C VAL A 46 -1.39 3.66 6.07
N ASP A 47 -2.50 3.84 6.79
CA ASP A 47 -2.53 3.67 8.23
C ASP A 47 -2.33 2.18 8.51
N THR A 48 -1.06 1.75 8.44
CA THR A 48 -0.67 0.36 8.65
C THR A 48 -0.74 -0.03 10.11
N ALA A 49 -1.03 0.94 11.01
CA ALA A 49 -0.80 0.84 12.45
C ALA A 49 0.62 0.34 12.81
N GLU A 50 1.56 0.36 11.86
CA GLU A 50 2.96 -0.01 12.10
C GLU A 50 3.71 1.23 12.58
N PRO A 51 4.45 1.13 13.69
CA PRO A 51 5.24 2.25 14.19
C PRO A 51 6.31 2.63 13.15
N LEU A 52 6.38 3.93 12.82
CA LEU A 52 7.46 4.48 12.00
C LEU A 52 8.76 4.54 12.84
N PRO A 53 9.93 4.24 12.24
CA PRO A 53 11.23 4.38 12.90
C PRO A 53 11.61 5.85 13.15
#